data_AF-A0A9P5VRX1-F1
#
_entry.id   AF-A0A9P5VRX1-F1
#
_cell.length_a   1.000
_cell.length_b   1.000
_cell.length_c   1.000
_cell.angle_alpha   90.00
_cell.angle_beta   90.00
_cell.angle_gamma   90.00
#
_symmetry.space_group_name_H-M   'P 1'
#
loop_
_entity.id
_entity.type
_entity.pdbx_description
1 polymer ?
#
loop_
_entity_poly.entity_id
_entity_poly.type
_entity_poly.pdbx_seq_one_letter_code
_entity_poly.pdbx_strand_id
1 'polypeptide(L)'
;MGVGKSYLSYFLVAKAYAEGWLVLYVSDAGLLDRDDQDKAALDLVKRFLGINKSILTGAELQMLVNDYDGSRHISRNALSTIFEPLLRSRERKTLLLVDEHGKLFEGKPPYLPERFPSLNPLSSFNWWDELNKGTRLIFTGVAHAKYTMTILHDSYRWTSVVYVGPLSENVFSRLLDTYHHLASPTIRKEVTAITNRVPRELVNMSTAIKDHSDLAAVDFLQKFTNDRTNDFLQIAVEYYKSRSPLFKEHFYKALLHMFLGSTSTVNFDWDFLDLGLVYRSKSITEIGTQYHILCRPAQRALLELFKTLPLRETTKIRICNGTLDGDAFETALCHQLICTTKPILLNATDLNGRNSTVVTLDFSHCETLQNGKVSLGAGHEKVLTHGYKG
;
A
#
# COMPACT_ATOMS: atom_id res chain seq x y z
N MET A 1 -1.17 -2.03 1.72
CA MET A 1 -2.49 -2.65 1.52
C MET A 1 -2.34 -4.14 1.26
N GLY A 2 -2.81 -5.02 2.15
CA GLY A 2 -2.87 -6.47 1.91
C GLY A 2 -1.54 -7.23 1.70
N VAL A 3 -0.39 -6.54 1.72
CA VAL A 3 0.96 -7.08 1.49
C VAL A 3 1.56 -7.83 2.69
N GLY A 4 0.78 -8.05 3.76
CA GLY A 4 1.25 -8.79 4.95
C GLY A 4 1.90 -7.93 6.04
N LYS A 5 1.67 -6.61 6.06
CA LYS A 5 2.17 -5.71 7.11
C LYS A 5 1.75 -6.14 8.52
N SER A 6 0.46 -6.39 8.72
CA SER A 6 -0.08 -6.87 9.99
C SER A 6 0.37 -8.29 10.33
N TYR A 7 0.67 -9.13 9.34
CA TYR A 7 1.26 -10.44 9.63
C TYR A 7 2.70 -10.30 10.14
N LEU A 8 3.48 -9.40 9.54
CA LEU A 8 4.83 -9.08 10.01
C LEU A 8 4.82 -8.56 11.45
N SER A 9 3.81 -7.77 11.84
CA SER A 9 3.69 -7.31 13.21
C SER A 9 3.52 -8.45 14.22
N TYR A 10 2.61 -9.40 13.95
CA TYR A 10 2.46 -10.60 14.77
C TYR A 10 3.75 -11.42 14.88
N PHE A 11 4.45 -11.63 13.76
CA PHE A 11 5.72 -12.37 13.76
C PHE A 11 6.79 -11.70 14.62
N LEU A 12 6.94 -10.38 14.52
CA LEU A 12 7.92 -9.62 15.31
C LEU A 12 7.60 -9.65 16.80
N VAL A 13 6.32 -9.53 17.18
CA VAL A 13 5.86 -9.65 18.56
C VAL A 13 6.17 -11.03 19.13
N ALA A 14 5.84 -12.10 18.38
CA ALA A 14 6.11 -13.46 18.81
C ALA A 14 7.61 -13.73 18.99
N LYS A 15 8.44 -13.22 18.07
CA LYS A 15 9.90 -13.35 18.17
C LYS A 15 10.47 -12.58 19.37
N ALA A 16 10.06 -11.33 19.57
CA ALA A 16 10.50 -10.53 20.70
C ALA A 16 10.11 -11.18 22.04
N TYR A 17 8.87 -11.67 22.15
CA TYR A 17 8.42 -12.42 23.31
C TYR A 17 9.25 -13.69 23.56
N ALA A 18 9.51 -14.49 22.52
CA ALA A 18 10.33 -15.71 22.63
C ALA A 18 11.77 -15.43 23.06
N GLU A 19 12.32 -14.26 22.72
CA GLU A 19 13.64 -13.80 23.17
C GLU A 19 13.61 -13.13 24.56
N GLY A 20 12.47 -13.10 25.24
CA GLY A 20 12.31 -12.53 26.59
C GLY A 20 12.27 -10.99 26.62
N TRP A 21 11.97 -10.33 25.50
CA TRP A 21 11.83 -8.88 25.47
C TRP A 21 10.48 -8.49 26.05
N LEU A 22 10.41 -7.33 26.71
CA LEU A 22 9.09 -6.77 27.01
C LEU A 22 8.43 -6.26 25.74
N VAL A 23 7.14 -6.56 25.58
CA VAL A 23 6.39 -6.19 24.38
C VAL A 23 5.10 -5.45 24.73
N LEU A 24 4.91 -4.25 24.21
CA LEU A 24 3.60 -3.64 24.10
C LEU A 24 3.15 -3.73 22.63
N TYR A 25 2.08 -4.48 22.39
CA TYR A 25 1.50 -4.63 21.04
C TYR A 25 0.08 -4.08 20.99
N VAL A 26 -0.13 -3.14 20.07
CA VAL A 26 -1.43 -2.57 19.71
C VAL A 26 -1.76 -3.03 18.29
N SER A 27 -2.65 -4.02 18.17
CA SER A 27 -3.04 -4.64 16.89
C SER A 27 -3.91 -3.76 16.00
N ASP A 28 -4.62 -2.82 16.61
CA ASP A 28 -5.40 -1.79 15.91
C ASP A 28 -5.46 -0.57 16.83
N ALA A 29 -4.79 0.50 16.43
CA ALA A 29 -4.70 1.72 17.22
C ALA A 29 -6.06 2.44 17.35
N GLY A 30 -7.00 2.21 16.42
CA GLY A 30 -8.35 2.78 16.48
C GLY A 30 -9.17 2.26 17.66
N LEU A 31 -8.82 1.08 18.20
CA LEU A 31 -9.48 0.54 19.40
C LEU A 31 -9.18 1.35 20.67
N LEU A 32 -8.20 2.25 20.61
CA LEU A 32 -7.87 3.17 21.71
C LEU A 32 -8.73 4.43 21.68
N ASP A 33 -9.40 4.74 20.57
CA ASP A 33 -10.35 5.85 20.50
C ASP A 33 -11.63 5.49 21.26
N ARG A 34 -11.64 5.85 22.55
CA ARG A 34 -12.73 5.64 23.48
C ARG A 34 -13.22 6.99 23.97
N ASP A 35 -14.46 7.03 24.43
CA ASP A 35 -15.01 8.23 25.09
C ASP A 35 -14.34 8.53 26.44
N ASP A 36 -13.66 7.53 27.01
CA ASP A 36 -13.10 7.55 28.36
C ASP A 36 -11.63 7.15 28.35
N GLN A 37 -10.78 8.06 28.84
CA GLN A 37 -9.33 7.87 28.96
C GLN A 37 -8.98 6.63 29.78
N ASP A 38 -9.70 6.36 30.86
CA ASP A 38 -9.39 5.28 31.78
C ASP A 38 -9.65 3.92 31.12
N LYS A 39 -10.64 3.84 30.22
CA LYS A 39 -10.89 2.63 29.42
C LYS A 39 -9.78 2.39 28.40
N ALA A 40 -9.33 3.42 27.69
CA ALA A 40 -8.22 3.30 26.75
C ALA A 40 -6.92 2.89 27.48
N ALA A 41 -6.68 3.46 28.66
CA ALA A 41 -5.54 3.12 29.51
C ALA A 41 -5.62 1.67 30.02
N LEU A 42 -6.78 1.26 30.52
CA LEU A 42 -7.06 -0.10 30.97
C LEU A 42 -6.81 -1.13 29.86
N ASP A 43 -7.25 -0.84 28.64
CA ASP A 43 -7.05 -1.73 27.48
C ASP A 43 -5.55 -1.90 27.16
N LEU A 44 -4.75 -0.84 27.24
CA LEU A 44 -3.29 -0.92 27.05
C LEU A 44 -2.60 -1.72 28.16
N VAL A 45 -2.96 -1.49 29.42
CA VAL A 45 -2.35 -2.23 30.54
C VAL A 45 -2.71 -3.71 30.46
N LYS A 46 -3.96 -4.06 30.12
CA LYS A 46 -4.37 -5.45 29.88
C LYS A 46 -3.56 -6.11 28.76
N ARG A 47 -3.34 -5.41 27.65
CA ARG A 47 -2.52 -5.92 26.53
C ARG A 47 -1.08 -6.17 26.97
N PHE A 48 -0.49 -5.20 27.68
CA PHE A 48 0.86 -5.32 28.20
C PHE A 48 1.01 -6.51 29.15
N LEU A 49 0.13 -6.63 30.15
CA LEU A 49 0.17 -7.73 31.11
C LEU A 49 -0.11 -9.07 30.44
N GLY A 50 -1.05 -9.13 29.49
CA GLY A 50 -1.40 -10.35 28.77
C GLY A 50 -0.22 -10.99 28.05
N ILE A 51 0.68 -10.17 27.49
CA ILE A 51 1.89 -10.65 26.81
C ILE A 51 3.02 -10.89 27.82
N ASN A 52 3.24 -9.98 28.77
CA ASN A 52 4.47 -9.96 29.57
C ASN A 52 4.36 -10.63 30.94
N LYS A 53 3.22 -11.21 31.32
CA LYS A 53 3.03 -11.81 32.66
C LYS A 53 4.13 -12.80 33.05
N SER A 54 4.63 -13.58 32.10
CA SER A 54 5.70 -14.57 32.34
C SER A 54 7.12 -13.99 32.31
N ILE A 55 7.27 -12.73 31.86
CA ILE A 55 8.56 -12.04 31.68
C ILE A 55 8.79 -11.04 32.82
N LEU A 56 7.72 -10.42 33.33
CA LEU A 56 7.79 -9.43 34.40
C LEU A 56 8.28 -10.06 35.72
N THR A 57 9.16 -9.35 36.41
CA THR A 57 9.58 -9.70 37.77
C THR A 57 8.52 -9.30 38.80
N GLY A 58 8.62 -9.87 40.00
CA GLY A 58 7.71 -9.51 41.11
C GLY A 58 7.76 -8.02 41.47
N ALA A 59 8.95 -7.41 41.46
CA ALA A 59 9.11 -5.98 41.72
C ALA A 59 8.44 -5.11 40.64
N GLU A 60 8.56 -5.49 39.37
CA GLU A 60 7.93 -4.76 38.27
C GLU A 60 6.40 -4.89 38.28
N LEU A 61 5.89 -6.07 38.64
CA LEU A 61 4.46 -6.26 38.87
C LEU A 61 3.98 -5.39 40.04
N GLN A 62 4.75 -5.30 41.13
CA GLN A 62 4.44 -4.43 42.27
C GLN A 62 4.35 -2.96 41.85
N MET A 63 5.27 -2.48 41.00
CA MET A 63 5.20 -1.11 40.46
C MET A 63 3.91 -0.85 39.68
N LEU A 64 3.44 -1.83 38.89
CA LEU A 64 2.21 -1.70 38.09
C LEU A 64 0.93 -1.70 38.92
N VAL A 65 0.95 -2.31 40.10
CA VAL A 65 -0.23 -2.42 40.99
C VAL A 65 -0.14 -1.53 42.23
N ASN A 66 0.87 -0.64 42.31
CA ASN A 66 1.18 0.12 43.52
C ASN A 66 0.02 1.00 44.03
N ASP A 67 -0.88 1.45 43.14
CA ASP A 67 -2.11 2.16 43.50
C ASP A 67 -3.38 1.41 43.06
N TYR A 68 -3.30 0.08 42.91
CA TYR A 68 -4.47 -0.73 42.63
C TYR A 68 -5.28 -0.91 43.92
N ASP A 69 -6.38 -0.17 44.04
CA ASP A 69 -7.27 -0.17 45.21
C ASP A 69 -8.33 -1.28 45.17
N GLY A 70 -8.26 -2.21 44.19
CA GLY A 70 -9.26 -3.26 43.98
C GLY A 70 -10.50 -2.79 43.22
N SER A 71 -10.63 -1.49 42.92
CA SER A 71 -11.61 -1.01 41.96
C SER A 71 -11.17 -1.39 40.53
N ARG A 72 -12.08 -1.41 39.57
CA ARG A 72 -11.75 -1.70 38.16
C ARG A 72 -10.93 -0.57 37.49
N HIS A 73 -10.58 0.48 38.23
CA HIS A 73 -9.77 1.59 37.74
C HIS A 73 -8.30 1.20 37.82
N ILE A 74 -7.67 1.06 36.65
CA ILE A 74 -6.21 0.97 36.60
C ILE A 74 -5.66 2.36 36.86
N SER A 75 -4.78 2.46 37.84
CA SER A 75 -4.06 3.69 38.17
C SER A 75 -3.41 4.27 36.90
N ARG A 76 -3.58 5.58 36.66
CA ARG A 76 -2.80 6.33 35.65
C ARG A 76 -1.30 6.08 35.77
N ASN A 77 -0.82 5.71 36.97
CA ASN A 77 0.57 5.37 37.22
C ASN A 77 1.00 4.06 36.55
N ALA A 78 0.09 3.12 36.28
CA ALA A 78 0.43 1.88 35.58
C ALA A 78 0.87 2.14 34.14
N LEU A 79 0.17 3.03 33.42
CA LEU A 79 0.60 3.45 32.07
C LEU A 79 1.92 4.19 32.10
N SER A 80 2.09 5.13 33.04
CA SER A 80 3.36 5.84 33.24
C SER A 80 4.50 4.85 33.47
N THR A 81 4.26 3.82 34.29
CA THR A 81 5.22 2.74 34.59
C THR A 81 5.52 1.90 33.35
N ILE A 82 4.51 1.51 32.56
CA ILE A 82 4.72 0.76 31.32
C ILE A 82 5.59 1.55 30.36
N PHE A 83 5.23 2.80 30.11
CA PHE A 83 5.95 3.61 29.16
C PHE A 83 7.36 3.95 29.69
N GLU A 84 7.49 4.61 30.84
CA GLU A 84 8.78 5.15 31.28
C GLU A 84 9.75 4.05 31.77
N PRO A 85 9.63 3.47 32.99
CA PRO A 85 10.64 2.55 33.49
C PRO A 85 10.68 1.20 32.76
N LEU A 86 9.55 0.68 32.26
CA LEU A 86 9.53 -0.65 31.65
C LEU A 86 9.94 -0.64 30.18
N LEU A 87 9.29 0.16 29.33
CA LEU A 87 9.56 0.20 27.89
C LEU A 87 10.79 1.05 27.51
N ARG A 88 11.20 2.04 28.31
CA ARG A 88 12.46 2.79 28.11
C ARG A 88 13.61 2.26 28.96
N SER A 89 13.61 0.98 29.29
CA SER A 89 14.72 0.37 30.02
C SER A 89 16.04 0.44 29.24
N ARG A 90 17.13 0.76 29.95
CA ARG A 90 18.51 0.62 29.44
C ARG A 90 19.09 -0.76 29.68
N GLU A 91 18.46 -1.56 30.55
CA GLU A 91 18.98 -2.86 30.97
C GLU A 91 18.54 -3.96 30.02
N ARG A 92 17.26 -3.97 29.62
CA ARG A 92 16.66 -5.01 28.77
C ARG A 92 16.13 -4.48 27.46
N LYS A 93 16.07 -5.38 26.47
CA LYS A 93 15.45 -5.09 25.18
C LYS A 93 13.93 -5.03 25.32
N THR A 94 13.32 -4.10 24.61
CA THR A 94 11.86 -3.91 24.62
C THR A 94 11.35 -3.64 23.20
N LEU A 95 10.08 -3.93 22.96
CA LEU A 95 9.40 -3.72 21.69
C LEU A 95 8.08 -2.99 21.94
N LEU A 96 7.93 -1.77 21.42
CA LEU A 96 6.62 -1.19 21.17
C LEU A 96 6.26 -1.41 19.71
N LEU A 97 5.13 -2.07 19.46
CA LEU A 97 4.58 -2.21 18.12
C LEU A 97 3.15 -1.69 18.08
N VAL A 98 2.90 -0.73 17.17
CA VAL A 98 1.56 -0.19 16.90
C VAL A 98 1.19 -0.42 15.45
N ASP A 99 0.13 -1.18 15.21
CA ASP A 99 -0.49 -1.40 13.90
C ASP A 99 -1.70 -0.49 13.72
N GLU A 100 -1.99 -0.14 12.46
CA GLU A 100 -2.98 0.88 12.08
C GLU A 100 -2.76 2.22 12.82
N HIS A 101 -1.51 2.60 13.09
CA HIS A 101 -1.13 3.74 13.94
C HIS A 101 -1.77 5.08 13.54
N GLY A 102 -2.05 5.26 12.25
CA GLY A 102 -2.71 6.45 11.73
C GLY A 102 -4.10 6.71 12.30
N LYS A 103 -4.80 5.67 12.78
CA LYS A 103 -6.12 5.81 13.41
C LYS A 103 -6.11 6.59 14.72
N LEU A 104 -4.94 6.73 15.37
CA LEU A 104 -4.81 7.62 16.54
C LEU A 104 -5.10 9.10 16.19
N PHE A 105 -5.12 9.41 14.90
CA PHE A 105 -5.23 10.76 14.38
C PHE A 105 -6.33 10.91 13.33
N GLU A 106 -7.28 9.99 13.31
CA GLU A 106 -8.49 10.15 12.51
C GLU A 106 -9.40 11.24 13.10
N GLY A 107 -10.16 11.90 12.21
CA GLY A 107 -11.13 12.93 12.61
C GLY A 107 -10.55 14.34 12.70
N LYS A 108 -11.28 15.21 13.39
CA LYS A 108 -10.85 16.60 13.64
C LYS A 108 -10.05 16.65 14.94
N PRO A 109 -9.00 17.49 15.03
CA PRO A 109 -8.32 17.76 16.29
C PRO A 109 -9.31 18.19 17.39
N PRO A 110 -9.01 17.92 18.68
CA PRO A 110 -7.77 17.30 19.16
C PRO A 110 -7.71 15.79 18.89
N TYR A 111 -6.53 15.29 18.50
CA TYR A 111 -6.34 13.86 18.20
C TYR A 111 -6.23 13.02 19.48
N LEU A 112 -6.26 11.70 19.38
CA LEU A 112 -6.33 10.83 20.54
C LEU A 112 -5.18 11.05 21.55
N PRO A 113 -3.91 11.19 21.15
CA PRO A 113 -2.83 11.48 22.09
C PRO A 113 -2.88 12.89 22.72
N GLU A 114 -3.59 13.83 22.08
CA GLU A 114 -3.83 15.18 22.61
C GLU A 114 -5.01 15.19 23.59
N ARG A 115 -6.08 14.45 23.26
CA ARG A 115 -7.23 14.22 24.14
C ARG A 115 -6.82 13.48 25.41
N PHE A 116 -5.90 12.50 25.29
CA PHE A 116 -5.45 11.65 26.38
C PHE A 116 -3.93 11.76 26.58
N PRO A 117 -3.46 12.65 27.48
CA PRO A 117 -2.02 12.87 27.69
C PRO A 117 -1.22 11.63 28.10
N SER A 118 -1.87 10.63 28.72
CA SER A 118 -1.22 9.35 29.06
C SER A 118 -0.85 8.52 27.83
N LEU A 119 -1.40 8.85 26.65
CA LEU A 119 -1.09 8.23 25.36
C LEU A 119 -0.11 9.07 24.53
N ASN A 120 0.38 10.19 25.05
CA ASN A 120 1.35 11.03 24.37
C ASN A 120 2.62 10.27 23.89
N PRO A 121 3.14 9.24 24.59
CA PRO A 121 4.23 8.43 24.04
C PRO A 121 3.93 7.81 22.65
N LEU A 122 2.65 7.57 22.32
CA LEU A 122 2.25 7.05 21.01
C LEU A 122 2.32 8.10 19.90
N SER A 123 2.44 9.40 20.19
CA SER A 123 2.58 10.46 19.20
C SER A 123 4.05 10.71 18.77
N SER A 124 5.03 10.38 19.61
CA SER A 124 6.44 10.78 19.41
C SER A 124 7.37 9.62 19.01
N PHE A 125 7.96 9.68 17.82
CA PHE A 125 8.91 8.67 17.32
C PHE A 125 10.18 8.56 18.18
N ASN A 126 10.75 9.71 18.55
CA ASN A 126 12.01 9.83 19.29
C ASN A 126 11.84 9.69 20.80
N TRP A 127 10.66 9.31 21.28
CA TRP A 127 10.41 9.14 22.70
C TRP A 127 11.31 8.06 23.33
N TRP A 128 11.71 7.05 22.54
CA TRP A 128 12.84 6.17 22.87
C TRP A 128 14.14 6.89 22.50
N ASP A 129 14.69 7.63 23.47
CA ASP A 129 16.04 8.17 23.40
C ASP A 129 17.07 7.07 23.03
N GLU A 130 18.12 7.43 22.27
CA GLU A 130 19.12 6.51 21.68
C GLU A 130 19.87 5.68 22.73
N LEU A 131 19.87 6.14 23.99
CA LEU A 131 20.49 5.44 25.12
C LEU A 131 19.68 4.24 25.65
N ASN A 132 18.42 4.09 25.24
CA ASN A 132 17.55 3.00 25.71
C ASN A 132 17.62 1.79 24.78
N LYS A 133 17.45 0.59 25.34
CA LYS A 133 17.50 -0.67 24.55
C LYS A 133 16.15 -1.04 23.91
N GLY A 134 15.25 -0.07 23.79
CA GLY A 134 13.92 -0.27 23.22
C GLY A 134 13.87 -0.08 21.71
N THR A 135 13.02 -0.84 21.05
CA THR A 135 12.70 -0.67 19.62
C THR A 135 11.24 -0.30 19.46
N ARG A 136 10.96 0.71 18.63
CA ARG A 136 9.61 1.07 18.23
C ARG A 136 9.38 0.74 16.77
N LEU A 137 8.33 -0.02 16.49
CA LEU A 137 7.89 -0.33 15.13
C LEU A 137 6.47 0.18 14.92
N ILE A 138 6.29 1.01 13.89
CA ILE A 138 4.99 1.57 13.51
C ILE A 138 4.59 0.96 12.18
N PHE A 139 3.43 0.32 12.16
CA PHE A 139 2.81 -0.11 10.92
C PHE A 139 1.69 0.87 10.58
N THR A 140 1.86 1.53 9.44
CA THR A 140 0.84 2.45 8.94
C THR A 140 -0.31 1.66 8.33
N GLY A 141 -1.50 2.14 8.64
CA GLY A 141 -2.72 1.63 8.08
C GLY A 141 -2.83 1.86 6.58
N VAL A 142 -4.01 1.51 6.11
CA VAL A 142 -4.41 1.71 4.73
C VAL A 142 -4.69 3.18 4.45
N ALA A 143 -5.08 4.04 5.40
CA ALA A 143 -5.72 5.32 5.13
C ALA A 143 -5.03 6.60 5.67
N HIS A 144 -3.78 6.52 6.11
CA HIS A 144 -3.19 7.58 6.96
C HIS A 144 -1.72 7.93 6.71
N ALA A 145 -1.17 7.55 5.55
CA ALA A 145 0.25 7.79 5.27
C ALA A 145 0.62 9.28 5.32
N LYS A 146 -0.29 10.18 4.91
CA LYS A 146 -0.10 11.64 5.02
C LYS A 146 0.11 12.07 6.46
N TYR A 147 -0.78 11.64 7.35
CA TYR A 147 -0.86 12.16 8.69
C TYR A 147 0.26 11.61 9.57
N THR A 148 0.56 10.32 9.42
CA THR A 148 1.75 9.72 10.03
C THR A 148 3.02 10.42 9.56
N MET A 149 3.14 10.81 8.28
CA MET A 149 4.32 11.56 7.81
C MET A 149 4.32 13.04 8.23
N THR A 150 3.16 13.68 8.43
CA THR A 150 3.06 15.05 8.94
C THR A 150 3.40 15.14 10.43
N ILE A 151 2.95 14.19 11.26
CA ILE A 151 3.34 14.15 12.69
C ILE A 151 4.77 13.65 12.86
N LEU A 152 5.17 12.62 12.11
CA LEU A 152 6.53 12.09 12.19
C LEU A 152 7.55 12.96 11.42
N HIS A 153 7.14 14.09 10.83
CA HIS A 153 8.01 14.94 10.01
C HIS A 153 9.29 15.36 10.75
N ASP A 154 9.16 15.72 12.04
CA ASP A 154 10.29 16.12 12.89
C ASP A 154 11.24 14.97 13.24
N SER A 155 10.83 13.72 12.97
CA SER A 155 11.60 12.49 13.18
C SER A 155 11.86 11.71 11.90
N TYR A 156 11.50 12.28 10.74
CA TYR A 156 11.63 11.64 9.43
C TYR A 156 13.10 11.62 9.03
N ARG A 157 13.84 10.63 9.52
CA ARG A 157 15.06 10.20 8.86
C ARG A 157 14.64 9.33 7.67
N TRP A 158 15.15 9.65 6.49
CA TRP A 158 14.89 8.90 5.24
C TRP A 158 15.27 7.41 5.32
N THR A 159 16.03 7.02 6.35
CA THR A 159 16.42 5.64 6.69
C THR A 159 15.41 4.92 7.60
N SER A 160 14.48 5.63 8.24
CA SER A 160 13.53 5.07 9.21
C SER A 160 12.25 4.51 8.57
N VAL A 161 12.04 4.73 7.27
CA VAL A 161 10.84 4.25 6.55
C VAL A 161 11.17 3.05 5.68
N VAL A 162 10.45 1.95 5.92
CA VAL A 162 10.53 0.72 5.14
C VAL A 162 9.25 0.58 4.32
N TYR A 163 9.40 0.54 3.00
CA TYR A 163 8.30 0.23 2.09
C TYR A 163 8.14 -1.28 1.94
N VAL A 164 6.92 -1.77 2.11
CA VAL A 164 6.58 -3.18 1.96
C VAL A 164 5.75 -3.35 0.68
N GLY A 165 6.30 -4.09 -0.29
CA GLY A 165 5.63 -4.47 -1.52
C GLY A 165 5.07 -5.90 -1.47
N PRO A 166 4.63 -6.43 -2.63
CA PRO A 166 4.22 -7.83 -2.75
C PRO A 166 5.32 -8.82 -2.34
N LEU A 167 4.91 -10.06 -2.03
CA LEU A 167 5.85 -11.10 -1.61
C LEU A 167 6.84 -11.44 -2.73
N SER A 168 8.03 -11.90 -2.34
CA SER A 168 8.98 -12.48 -3.29
C SER A 168 8.39 -13.75 -3.92
N GLU A 169 8.86 -14.10 -5.11
CA GLU A 169 8.35 -15.27 -5.84
C GLU A 169 8.46 -16.56 -5.03
N ASN A 170 9.60 -16.80 -4.39
CA ASN A 170 9.81 -17.99 -3.58
C ASN A 170 8.84 -18.09 -2.39
N VAL A 171 8.61 -16.97 -1.69
CA VAL A 171 7.70 -16.94 -0.53
C VAL A 171 6.26 -17.07 -0.97
N PHE A 172 5.86 -16.34 -2.02
CA PHE A 172 4.51 -16.44 -2.57
C PHE A 172 4.22 -17.83 -3.13
N SER A 173 5.18 -18.45 -3.82
CA SER A 173 5.07 -19.82 -4.34
C SER A 173 4.72 -20.81 -3.24
N ARG A 174 5.43 -20.77 -2.10
CA ARG A 174 5.14 -21.61 -0.93
C ARG A 174 3.78 -21.32 -0.30
N LEU A 175 3.38 -20.05 -0.25
CA LEU A 175 2.05 -19.67 0.22
C LEU A 175 0.96 -20.19 -0.73
N LEU A 176 1.17 -20.08 -2.05
CA LEU A 176 0.23 -20.56 -3.04
C LEU A 176 0.05 -22.08 -2.95
N ASP A 177 1.09 -22.83 -2.62
CA ASP A 177 1.02 -24.29 -2.44
C ASP A 177 0.05 -24.73 -1.33
N THR A 178 -0.25 -23.87 -0.35
CA THR A 178 -1.27 -24.16 0.67
C THR A 178 -2.71 -24.05 0.12
N TYR A 179 -2.89 -23.55 -1.10
CA TYR A 179 -4.17 -23.40 -1.79
C TYR A 179 -4.26 -24.37 -2.96
N HIS A 180 -4.48 -25.67 -2.69
CA HIS A 180 -4.39 -26.75 -3.69
C HIS A 180 -5.11 -26.46 -5.02
N HIS A 181 -6.31 -25.88 -4.99
CA HIS A 181 -7.05 -25.53 -6.21
C HIS A 181 -6.39 -24.43 -7.06
N LEU A 182 -5.78 -23.43 -6.41
CA LEU A 182 -5.10 -22.31 -7.07
C LEU A 182 -3.64 -22.62 -7.41
N ALA A 183 -3.05 -23.61 -6.72
CA ALA A 183 -1.68 -24.06 -6.92
C ALA A 183 -1.50 -24.93 -8.18
N SER A 184 -2.59 -25.35 -8.83
CA SER A 184 -2.56 -26.24 -9.99
C SER A 184 -1.59 -25.73 -11.07
N PRO A 185 -0.72 -26.59 -11.63
CA PRO A 185 0.25 -26.19 -12.65
C PRO A 185 -0.36 -25.48 -13.86
N THR A 186 -1.60 -25.79 -14.20
CA THR A 186 -2.32 -25.22 -15.35
C THR A 186 -2.64 -23.73 -15.18
N ILE A 187 -2.88 -23.27 -13.95
CA ILE A 187 -3.32 -21.89 -13.67
C ILE A 187 -2.38 -21.10 -12.78
N ARG A 188 -1.36 -21.74 -12.19
CA ARG A 188 -0.43 -21.14 -11.23
C ARG A 188 0.18 -19.82 -11.71
N LYS A 189 0.64 -19.79 -12.97
CA LYS A 189 1.24 -18.59 -13.58
C LYS A 189 0.24 -17.44 -13.65
N GLU A 190 -0.99 -17.75 -14.04
CA GLU A 190 -2.05 -16.77 -14.18
C GLU A 190 -2.52 -16.25 -12.82
N VAL A 191 -2.66 -17.11 -11.81
CA VAL A 191 -2.91 -16.70 -10.41
C VAL A 191 -1.82 -15.75 -9.90
N THR A 192 -0.56 -16.08 -10.18
CA THR A 192 0.59 -15.25 -9.78
C THR A 192 0.56 -13.88 -10.47
N ALA A 193 0.21 -13.85 -11.75
CA ALA A 193 0.10 -12.61 -12.53
C ALA A 193 -1.08 -11.74 -12.08
N ILE A 194 -2.27 -12.35 -11.88
CA ILE A 194 -3.48 -11.64 -11.44
C ILE A 194 -3.26 -11.00 -10.07
N THR A 195 -2.75 -11.76 -9.11
CA THR A 195 -2.56 -11.30 -7.73
C THR A 195 -1.31 -10.42 -7.55
N ASN A 196 -0.38 -10.44 -8.51
CA ASN A 196 0.97 -9.86 -8.40
C ASN A 196 1.66 -10.23 -7.07
N ARG A 197 1.43 -11.45 -6.57
CA ARG A 197 1.98 -11.96 -5.30
C ARG A 197 1.53 -11.19 -4.05
N VAL A 198 0.37 -10.54 -4.10
CA VAL A 198 -0.24 -9.85 -2.95
C VAL A 198 -1.07 -10.86 -2.15
N PRO A 199 -0.74 -11.12 -0.86
CA PRO A 199 -1.44 -12.10 -0.04
C PRO A 199 -2.95 -11.89 0.07
N ARG A 200 -3.40 -10.64 0.25
CA ARG A 200 -4.84 -10.33 0.30
C ARG A 200 -5.57 -10.75 -0.97
N GLU A 201 -5.00 -10.50 -2.14
CA GLU A 201 -5.66 -10.85 -3.40
C GLU A 201 -5.71 -12.38 -3.58
N LEU A 202 -4.70 -13.12 -3.10
CA LEU A 202 -4.73 -14.58 -3.06
C LEU A 202 -5.83 -15.09 -2.12
N VAL A 203 -5.97 -14.52 -0.93
CA VAL A 203 -7.04 -14.87 0.03
C VAL A 203 -8.42 -14.58 -0.57
N ASN A 204 -8.61 -13.40 -1.18
CA ASN A 204 -9.87 -13.04 -1.85
C ASN A 204 -10.22 -14.03 -2.97
N MET A 205 -9.23 -14.39 -3.80
CA MET A 205 -9.42 -15.37 -4.87
C MET A 205 -9.76 -16.76 -4.31
N SER A 206 -9.11 -17.18 -3.23
CA SER A 206 -9.41 -18.45 -2.56
C SER A 206 -10.79 -18.48 -1.91
N THR A 207 -11.35 -17.34 -1.52
CA THR A 207 -12.73 -17.27 -1.03
C THR A 207 -13.68 -17.36 -2.22
N ALA A 208 -13.45 -16.55 -3.26
CA ALA A 208 -14.31 -16.49 -4.44
C ALA A 208 -14.42 -17.84 -5.19
N ILE A 209 -13.35 -18.65 -5.22
CA ILE A 209 -13.39 -19.96 -5.89
C ILE A 209 -14.32 -20.95 -5.19
N LYS A 210 -14.52 -20.82 -3.87
CA LYS A 210 -15.45 -21.68 -3.12
C LYS A 210 -16.90 -21.41 -3.53
N ASP A 211 -17.20 -20.16 -3.86
CA ASP A 211 -18.53 -19.72 -4.29
C ASP A 211 -18.81 -20.04 -5.78
N HIS A 212 -17.79 -20.51 -6.51
CA HIS A 212 -17.83 -20.74 -7.95
C HIS A 212 -17.18 -22.07 -8.35
N SER A 213 -17.36 -23.12 -7.52
CA SER A 213 -16.77 -24.44 -7.73
C SER A 213 -17.09 -25.09 -9.07
N ASP A 214 -18.19 -24.64 -9.70
CA ASP A 214 -18.74 -25.22 -10.93
C ASP A 214 -18.12 -24.63 -12.20
N LEU A 215 -17.36 -23.53 -12.09
CA LEU A 215 -16.71 -22.90 -13.24
C LEU A 215 -15.40 -23.61 -13.60
N ALA A 216 -15.11 -23.70 -14.90
CA ALA A 216 -13.78 -24.04 -15.35
C ALA A 216 -12.76 -23.01 -14.82
N ALA A 217 -11.56 -23.47 -14.48
CA ALA A 217 -10.57 -22.65 -13.79
C ALA A 217 -10.21 -21.34 -14.55
N VAL A 218 -10.17 -21.39 -15.88
CA VAL A 218 -9.88 -20.22 -16.73
C VAL A 218 -11.03 -19.20 -16.65
N ASP A 219 -12.27 -19.67 -16.77
CA ASP A 219 -13.47 -18.82 -16.70
C ASP A 219 -13.60 -18.17 -15.31
N PHE A 220 -13.29 -18.93 -14.26
CA PHE A 220 -13.23 -18.42 -12.89
C PHE A 220 -12.20 -17.28 -12.76
N LEU A 221 -10.97 -17.46 -13.26
CA LEU A 221 -9.93 -16.43 -13.17
C LEU A 221 -10.30 -15.17 -13.94
N GLN A 222 -10.96 -15.32 -15.09
CA GLN A 222 -11.45 -14.18 -15.85
C GLN A 222 -12.57 -13.45 -15.11
N LYS A 223 -13.54 -14.19 -14.57
CA LYS A 223 -14.64 -13.64 -13.76
C LYS A 223 -14.11 -12.89 -12.54
N PHE A 224 -13.26 -13.54 -11.73
CA PHE A 224 -12.61 -12.92 -10.58
C PHE A 224 -11.87 -11.64 -10.97
N THR A 225 -11.12 -11.68 -12.07
CA THR A 225 -10.39 -10.49 -12.55
C THR A 225 -11.34 -9.34 -12.87
N ASN A 226 -12.45 -9.62 -13.55
CA ASN A 226 -13.44 -8.60 -13.92
C ASN A 226 -14.16 -8.03 -12.70
N ASP A 227 -14.63 -8.89 -11.79
CA ASP A 227 -15.31 -8.49 -10.56
C ASP A 227 -14.38 -7.62 -9.71
N ARG A 228 -13.13 -8.05 -9.53
CA ARG A 228 -12.13 -7.29 -8.77
C ARG A 228 -11.73 -5.99 -9.45
N THR A 229 -11.70 -5.95 -10.78
CA THR A 229 -11.50 -4.71 -11.54
C THR A 229 -12.64 -3.74 -11.30
N ASN A 230 -13.90 -4.21 -11.27
CA ASN A 230 -15.05 -3.35 -11.01
C ASN A 230 -15.01 -2.75 -9.60
N ASP A 231 -14.66 -3.56 -8.58
CA ASP A 231 -14.46 -3.06 -7.21
C ASP A 231 -13.44 -1.92 -7.16
N PHE A 232 -12.26 -2.14 -7.76
CA PHE A 232 -11.20 -1.15 -7.78
C PHE A 232 -11.57 0.08 -8.59
N LEU A 233 -12.30 -0.09 -9.70
CA LEU A 233 -12.76 1.01 -10.55
C LEU A 233 -13.74 1.89 -9.76
N GLN A 234 -14.69 1.29 -9.06
CA GLN A 234 -15.64 2.04 -8.23
C GLN A 234 -14.90 2.89 -7.19
N ILE A 235 -13.96 2.29 -6.45
CA ILE A 235 -13.13 3.00 -5.46
C ILE A 235 -12.37 4.17 -6.10
N ALA A 236 -11.74 3.95 -7.25
CA ALA A 236 -10.97 4.97 -7.95
C ALA A 236 -11.85 6.11 -8.50
N VAL A 237 -13.05 5.78 -9.01
CA VAL A 237 -14.03 6.74 -9.50
C VAL A 237 -14.58 7.61 -8.36
N GLU A 238 -14.95 7.00 -7.23
CA GLU A 238 -15.42 7.71 -6.04
C GLU A 238 -14.34 8.64 -5.49
N TYR A 239 -13.10 8.16 -5.42
CA TYR A 239 -11.95 9.00 -5.08
C TYR A 239 -11.84 10.18 -6.04
N TYR A 240 -11.80 9.95 -7.35
CA TYR A 240 -11.62 11.02 -8.33
C TYR A 240 -12.75 12.05 -8.27
N LYS A 241 -14.01 11.61 -8.16
CA LYS A 241 -15.19 12.49 -8.12
C LYS A 241 -15.15 13.44 -6.92
N SER A 242 -14.70 12.98 -5.76
CA SER A 242 -14.61 13.78 -4.53
C SER A 242 -13.51 14.85 -4.53
N ARG A 243 -12.60 14.84 -5.53
CA ARG A 243 -11.49 15.79 -5.62
C ARG A 243 -11.90 17.14 -6.21
N SER A 244 -11.25 18.20 -5.71
CA SER A 244 -11.29 19.53 -6.35
C SER A 244 -10.58 19.51 -7.71
N PRO A 245 -10.85 20.49 -8.60
CA PRO A 245 -10.23 20.54 -9.93
C PRO A 245 -8.70 20.44 -9.92
N LEU A 246 -8.04 21.13 -8.99
CA LEU A 246 -6.57 21.09 -8.84
C LEU A 246 -6.04 19.67 -8.57
N PHE A 247 -6.66 18.94 -7.64
CA PHE A 247 -6.24 17.58 -7.30
C PHE A 247 -6.58 16.58 -8.41
N LYS A 248 -7.67 16.79 -9.16
CA LYS A 248 -7.97 16.00 -10.36
C LYS A 248 -6.87 16.14 -11.41
N GLU A 249 -6.30 17.34 -11.56
CA GLU A 249 -5.18 17.56 -12.48
C GLU A 249 -3.92 16.83 -12.06
N HIS A 250 -3.54 16.92 -10.78
CA HIS A 250 -2.39 16.18 -10.24
C HIS A 250 -2.56 14.67 -10.41
N PHE A 251 -3.76 14.16 -10.08
CA PHE A 251 -4.09 12.76 -10.25
C PHE A 251 -3.95 12.29 -11.71
N TYR A 252 -4.45 13.08 -12.68
CA TYR A 252 -4.25 12.79 -14.10
C TYR A 252 -2.76 12.75 -14.47
N LYS A 253 -1.93 13.72 -14.01
CA LYS A 253 -0.47 13.69 -14.29
C LYS A 253 0.12 12.39 -13.77
N ALA A 254 -0.19 12.05 -12.52
CA ALA A 254 0.37 10.88 -11.85
C ALA A 254 0.00 9.58 -12.58
N LEU A 255 -1.26 9.41 -13.00
CA LEU A 255 -1.69 8.25 -13.81
C LEU A 255 -0.95 8.19 -15.14
N LEU A 256 -0.89 9.30 -15.88
CA LEU A 256 -0.21 9.37 -17.17
C LEU A 256 1.27 9.00 -17.03
N HIS A 257 1.98 9.60 -16.08
CA HIS A 257 3.40 9.30 -15.85
C HIS A 257 3.63 7.85 -15.42
N MET A 258 2.72 7.29 -14.61
CA MET A 258 2.79 5.89 -14.20
C MET A 258 2.61 4.93 -15.39
N PHE A 259 1.73 5.24 -16.35
CA PHE A 259 1.56 4.44 -17.56
C PHE A 259 2.68 4.64 -18.58
N LEU A 260 3.26 5.84 -18.63
CA LEU A 260 4.36 6.17 -19.53
C LEU A 260 5.72 5.60 -19.08
N GLY A 261 5.91 5.40 -17.77
CA GLY A 261 7.23 5.08 -17.22
C GLY A 261 8.24 6.23 -17.38
N SER A 262 7.75 7.48 -17.49
CA SER A 262 8.59 8.66 -17.69
C SER A 262 9.57 8.89 -16.53
N THR A 263 10.72 9.51 -16.82
CA THR A 263 11.76 9.87 -15.83
C THR A 263 11.34 10.92 -14.79
N SER A 264 10.18 11.55 -14.99
CA SER A 264 9.61 12.51 -14.05
C SER A 264 9.05 11.82 -12.80
N THR A 265 9.08 12.54 -11.68
CA THR A 265 8.60 12.02 -10.40
C THR A 265 7.08 11.85 -10.42
N VAL A 266 6.63 10.59 -10.54
CA VAL A 266 5.24 10.21 -10.24
C VAL A 266 4.98 10.59 -8.78
N ASN A 267 3.93 11.36 -8.52
CA ASN A 267 3.53 11.70 -7.15
C ASN A 267 2.02 11.63 -7.04
N PHE A 268 1.53 10.55 -6.42
CA PHE A 268 0.13 10.44 -6.05
C PHE A 268 -0.10 11.08 -4.69
N ASP A 269 -1.28 11.67 -4.52
CA ASP A 269 -1.72 12.09 -3.21
C ASP A 269 -1.77 10.89 -2.25
N TRP A 270 -1.43 11.16 -0.99
CA TRP A 270 -1.32 10.13 0.04
C TRP A 270 -2.61 9.33 0.24
N ASP A 271 -3.75 10.03 0.24
CA ASP A 271 -5.06 9.42 0.39
C ASP A 271 -5.52 8.67 -0.86
N PHE A 272 -4.85 8.85 -2.01
CA PHE A 272 -4.98 7.90 -3.13
C PHE A 272 -4.20 6.62 -2.90
N LEU A 273 -2.95 6.70 -2.41
CA LEU A 273 -2.14 5.51 -2.10
C LEU A 273 -2.85 4.60 -1.10
N ASP A 274 -3.65 5.23 -0.28
CA ASP A 274 -4.47 4.61 0.71
C ASP A 274 -5.62 3.75 0.15
N LEU A 275 -6.05 4.00 -1.08
CA LEU A 275 -7.02 3.12 -1.77
C LEU A 275 -6.44 1.72 -2.04
N GLY A 276 -5.12 1.57 -1.96
CA GLY A 276 -4.45 0.29 -2.20
C GLY A 276 -4.44 -0.16 -3.64
N LEU A 277 -4.47 0.79 -4.58
CA LEU A 277 -4.35 0.53 -6.01
C LEU A 277 -2.89 0.58 -6.48
N VAL A 278 -2.04 1.31 -5.75
CA VAL A 278 -0.62 1.53 -6.02
C VAL A 278 0.16 1.34 -4.72
N TYR A 279 1.37 0.80 -4.81
CA TYR A 279 2.33 0.72 -3.71
C TYR A 279 3.63 1.43 -4.06
N ARG A 280 4.38 1.81 -3.02
CA ARG A 280 5.67 2.47 -3.16
C ARG A 280 6.80 1.48 -2.93
N SER A 281 7.90 1.67 -3.63
CA SER A 281 9.15 0.96 -3.37
C SER A 281 10.32 1.95 -3.40
N LYS A 282 11.45 1.52 -2.87
CA LYS A 282 12.71 2.26 -2.96
C LYS A 282 13.76 1.30 -3.49
N SER A 283 14.33 1.60 -4.66
CA SER A 283 15.52 0.90 -5.12
C SER A 283 16.74 1.44 -4.36
N ILE A 284 17.67 0.56 -4.01
CA ILE A 284 18.96 0.94 -3.43
C ILE A 284 19.80 1.72 -4.46
N THR A 285 19.53 1.52 -5.75
CA THR A 285 20.31 2.07 -6.87
C THR A 285 19.70 3.31 -7.53
N GLU A 286 18.42 3.63 -7.26
CA GLU A 286 17.73 4.76 -7.89
C GLU A 286 17.43 5.88 -6.88
N ILE A 287 17.64 7.12 -7.30
CA ILE A 287 17.33 8.31 -6.50
C ILE A 287 15.83 8.57 -6.60
N GLY A 288 15.06 8.12 -5.60
CA GLY A 288 13.63 8.46 -5.50
C GLY A 288 12.76 7.35 -4.94
N THR A 289 11.48 7.67 -4.74
CA THR A 289 10.45 6.68 -4.42
C THR A 289 9.76 6.27 -5.71
N GLN A 290 9.74 4.97 -6.00
CA GLN A 290 9.03 4.43 -7.16
C GLN A 290 7.60 4.08 -6.80
N TYR A 291 6.70 4.17 -7.78
CA TYR A 291 5.30 3.81 -7.65
C TYR A 291 4.99 2.64 -8.58
N HIS A 292 4.28 1.65 -8.06
CA HIS A 292 3.93 0.44 -8.79
C HIS A 292 2.46 0.12 -8.59
N ILE A 293 1.80 -0.30 -9.66
CA ILE A 293 0.42 -0.78 -9.58
C ILE A 293 0.38 -2.06 -8.74
N LEU A 294 -0.61 -2.17 -7.86
CA LEU A 294 -0.66 -3.26 -6.88
C LEU A 294 -0.81 -4.63 -7.55
N CYS A 295 -1.73 -4.77 -8.49
CA CYS A 295 -2.06 -6.03 -9.16
C CYS A 295 -2.79 -5.78 -10.49
N ARG A 296 -2.96 -6.84 -11.30
CA ARG A 296 -3.58 -6.74 -12.64
C ARG A 296 -5.02 -6.20 -12.59
N PRO A 297 -5.90 -6.59 -11.64
CA PRO A 297 -7.22 -5.97 -11.53
C PRO A 297 -7.18 -4.47 -11.25
N ALA A 298 -6.25 -4.00 -10.40
CA ALA A 298 -6.07 -2.58 -10.09
C ALA A 298 -5.55 -1.81 -11.32
N GLN A 299 -4.66 -2.41 -12.11
CA GLN A 299 -4.18 -1.82 -13.36
C GLN A 299 -5.32 -1.60 -14.35
N ARG A 300 -6.14 -2.63 -14.57
CA ARG A 300 -7.31 -2.51 -15.45
C ARG A 300 -8.27 -1.42 -14.97
N ALA A 301 -8.55 -1.37 -13.66
CA ALA A 301 -9.40 -0.35 -13.07
C ALA A 301 -8.87 1.07 -13.30
N LEU A 302 -7.57 1.30 -13.09
CA LEU A 302 -6.97 2.62 -13.29
C LEU A 302 -6.92 3.01 -14.78
N LEU A 303 -6.71 2.06 -15.68
CA LEU A 303 -6.79 2.29 -17.13
C LEU A 303 -8.21 2.64 -17.56
N GLU A 304 -9.23 1.90 -17.10
CA GLU A 304 -10.63 2.18 -17.39
C GLU A 304 -11.04 3.56 -16.86
N LEU A 305 -10.63 3.92 -15.63
CA LEU A 305 -10.81 5.28 -15.14
C LEU A 305 -10.14 6.30 -16.05
N PHE A 306 -8.88 6.10 -16.40
CA PHE A 306 -8.11 7.04 -17.24
C PHE A 306 -8.77 7.28 -18.60
N LYS A 307 -9.31 6.25 -19.25
CA LYS A 307 -10.05 6.36 -20.51
C LYS A 307 -11.28 7.26 -20.43
N THR A 308 -11.88 7.41 -19.25
CA THR A 308 -13.02 8.33 -19.05
C THR A 308 -12.59 9.77 -18.82
N LEU A 309 -11.30 10.03 -18.59
CA LEU A 309 -10.80 11.37 -18.29
C LEU A 309 -10.58 12.16 -19.59
N PRO A 310 -11.10 13.40 -19.68
CA PRO A 310 -10.87 14.22 -20.86
C PRO A 310 -9.40 14.61 -20.98
N LEU A 311 -8.91 14.75 -22.21
CA LEU A 311 -7.63 15.41 -22.46
C LEU A 311 -7.70 16.82 -21.86
N ARG A 312 -6.59 17.28 -21.28
CA ARG A 312 -6.51 18.60 -20.64
C ARG A 312 -6.83 19.72 -21.61
N GLU A 313 -7.55 20.71 -21.12
CA GLU A 313 -7.91 21.89 -21.91
C GLU A 313 -6.68 22.69 -22.34
N THR A 314 -5.68 22.81 -21.47
CA THR A 314 -4.40 23.45 -21.81
C THR A 314 -3.67 22.71 -22.93
N THR A 315 -3.67 21.37 -22.91
CA THR A 315 -3.09 20.55 -23.99
C THR A 315 -3.91 20.71 -25.27
N LYS A 316 -5.24 20.70 -25.21
CA LYS A 316 -6.11 20.95 -26.38
C LYS A 316 -5.84 22.32 -27.01
N ILE A 317 -5.76 23.38 -26.20
CA ILE A 317 -5.45 24.74 -26.68
C ILE A 317 -4.09 24.76 -27.38
N ARG A 318 -3.08 24.09 -26.82
CA ARG A 318 -1.74 23.97 -27.44
C ARG A 318 -1.77 23.18 -28.74
N ILE A 319 -2.58 22.11 -28.84
CA ILE A 319 -2.82 21.38 -30.10
C ILE A 319 -3.41 22.34 -31.13
N CYS A 320 -4.49 23.05 -30.79
CA CYS A 320 -5.18 23.96 -31.69
C CYS A 320 -4.28 25.11 -32.16
N ASN A 321 -3.40 25.62 -31.29
CA ASN A 321 -2.53 26.75 -31.59
C ASN A 321 -1.18 26.32 -32.20
N GLY A 322 -0.91 25.03 -32.36
CA GLY A 322 0.37 24.53 -32.87
C GLY A 322 1.57 24.79 -31.95
N THR A 323 1.33 24.93 -30.64
CA THR A 323 2.34 25.30 -29.63
C THR A 323 2.65 24.18 -28.63
N LEU A 324 2.60 22.93 -29.09
CA LEU A 324 2.99 21.78 -28.28
C LEU A 324 4.51 21.79 -28.03
N ASP A 325 4.89 21.77 -26.75
CA ASP A 325 6.22 21.35 -26.34
C ASP A 325 6.30 19.80 -26.34
N GLY A 326 7.51 19.26 -26.18
CA GLY A 326 7.74 17.81 -26.19
C GLY A 326 6.85 17.07 -25.18
N ASP A 327 6.81 17.55 -23.94
CA ASP A 327 6.00 16.97 -22.87
C ASP A 327 4.49 17.00 -23.18
N ALA A 328 3.98 18.09 -23.75
CA ALA A 328 2.58 18.17 -24.14
C ALA A 328 2.25 17.28 -25.34
N PHE A 329 3.19 17.12 -26.28
CA PHE A 329 3.04 16.20 -27.40
C PHE A 329 2.97 14.74 -26.92
N GLU A 330 3.91 14.32 -26.07
CA GLU A 330 3.90 12.96 -25.48
C GLU A 330 2.61 12.71 -24.69
N THR A 331 2.20 13.69 -23.87
CA THR A 331 0.95 13.62 -23.13
C THR A 331 -0.27 13.43 -24.04
N ALA A 332 -0.36 14.22 -25.10
CA ALA A 332 -1.48 14.16 -26.04
C ALA A 332 -1.50 12.83 -26.80
N LEU A 333 -0.33 12.41 -27.31
CA LEU A 333 -0.18 11.16 -28.04
C LEU A 333 -0.57 9.97 -27.16
N CYS A 334 -0.04 9.89 -25.95
CA CYS A 334 -0.28 8.75 -25.08
C CYS A 334 -1.71 8.71 -24.53
N HIS A 335 -2.30 9.87 -24.20
CA HIS A 335 -3.73 9.92 -23.89
C HIS A 335 -4.56 9.40 -25.06
N GLN A 336 -4.26 9.85 -26.28
CA GLN A 336 -4.99 9.42 -27.47
C GLN A 336 -4.84 7.91 -27.70
N LEU A 337 -3.62 7.35 -27.61
CA LEU A 337 -3.37 5.93 -27.82
C LEU A 337 -4.08 5.06 -26.78
N ILE A 338 -4.03 5.43 -25.48
CA ILE A 338 -4.69 4.68 -24.40
C ILE A 338 -6.21 4.78 -24.51
N CYS A 339 -6.74 5.95 -24.89
CA CYS A 339 -8.18 6.18 -25.04
C CYS A 339 -8.73 5.70 -26.39
N THR A 340 -7.88 5.21 -27.29
CA THR A 340 -8.31 4.71 -28.59
C THR A 340 -9.11 3.42 -28.41
N THR A 341 -10.36 3.42 -28.88
CA THR A 341 -11.28 2.29 -28.78
C THR A 341 -11.27 1.36 -30.00
N LYS A 342 -10.57 1.73 -31.07
CA LYS A 342 -10.48 0.97 -32.32
C LYS A 342 -9.02 0.75 -32.73
N PRO A 343 -8.65 -0.41 -33.27
CA PRO A 343 -7.31 -0.60 -33.80
C PRO A 343 -6.96 0.47 -34.84
N ILE A 344 -5.77 1.04 -34.75
CA ILE A 344 -5.25 1.97 -35.76
C ILE A 344 -4.72 1.12 -36.91
N LEU A 345 -5.24 1.36 -38.10
CA LEU A 345 -4.82 0.68 -39.32
C LEU A 345 -3.84 1.58 -40.07
N LEU A 346 -2.59 1.15 -40.17
CA LEU A 346 -1.56 1.82 -40.95
C LEU A 346 -1.34 1.01 -42.23
N ASN A 347 -1.64 1.61 -43.37
CA ASN A 347 -1.36 0.99 -44.66
C ASN A 347 0.13 1.15 -44.97
N ALA A 348 0.88 0.06 -44.96
CA ALA A 348 2.28 0.07 -45.35
C ALA A 348 2.40 -0.21 -46.86
N THR A 349 3.09 0.69 -47.55
CA THR A 349 3.55 0.47 -48.92
C THR A 349 4.94 -0.17 -48.91
N ASP A 350 5.17 -1.12 -49.81
CA ASP A 350 6.52 -1.58 -50.09
C ASP A 350 7.40 -0.46 -50.70
N LEU A 351 8.70 -0.73 -50.86
CA LEU A 351 9.64 0.21 -51.49
C LEU A 351 9.26 0.62 -52.92
N ASN A 352 8.33 -0.10 -53.55
CA ASN A 352 7.82 0.15 -54.89
C ASN A 352 6.45 0.89 -54.88
N GLY A 353 5.98 1.35 -53.72
CA GLY A 353 4.73 2.08 -53.57
C GLY A 353 3.47 1.21 -53.67
N ARG A 354 3.60 -0.12 -53.58
CA ARG A 354 2.44 -1.04 -53.60
C ARG A 354 2.02 -1.36 -52.17
N ASN A 355 0.72 -1.21 -51.89
CA ASN A 355 0.12 -1.60 -50.61
C ASN A 355 0.27 -3.11 -50.41
N SER A 356 1.25 -3.52 -49.61
CA SER A 356 1.55 -4.94 -49.41
C SER A 356 1.01 -5.47 -48.10
N THR A 357 0.89 -4.63 -47.05
CA THR A 357 0.50 -5.09 -45.71
C THR A 357 -0.20 -4.00 -44.91
N VAL A 358 -1.35 -4.31 -44.30
CA VAL A 358 -1.99 -3.44 -43.29
C VAL A 358 -1.39 -3.76 -41.93
N VAL A 359 -0.70 -2.80 -41.33
CA VAL A 359 -0.21 -2.89 -39.95
C VAL A 359 -1.34 -2.46 -39.02
N THR A 360 -1.78 -3.39 -38.17
CA THR A 360 -2.84 -3.14 -37.19
C THR A 360 -2.21 -2.88 -35.83
N LEU A 361 -2.41 -1.67 -35.29
CA LEU A 361 -2.00 -1.31 -33.93
C LEU A 361 -3.23 -1.38 -33.01
N ASP A 362 -3.27 -2.39 -32.15
CA ASP A 362 -4.37 -2.64 -31.23
C ASP A 362 -3.93 -2.33 -29.80
N PHE A 363 -4.47 -1.27 -29.19
CA PHE A 363 -4.13 -0.83 -27.83
C PHE A 363 -5.12 -1.34 -26.77
N SER A 364 -5.87 -2.41 -27.06
CA SER A 364 -6.79 -3.05 -26.10
C SER A 364 -6.12 -3.56 -24.82
N HIS A 365 -4.81 -3.74 -24.82
CA HIS A 365 -4.03 -4.19 -23.67
C HIS A 365 -2.85 -3.23 -23.40
N CYS A 366 -2.96 -2.44 -22.33
CA CYS A 366 -1.86 -1.61 -21.85
C CYS A 366 -1.23 -2.30 -20.63
N GLU A 367 -0.04 -2.91 -20.82
CA GLU A 367 0.76 -3.44 -19.72
C GLU A 367 1.90 -2.51 -19.35
N THR A 368 2.21 -2.38 -18.06
CA THR A 368 3.32 -1.54 -17.59
C THR A 368 4.62 -2.31 -17.72
N LEU A 369 5.57 -1.82 -18.53
CA LEU A 369 6.93 -2.35 -18.54
C LEU A 369 7.66 -1.89 -17.28
N GLN A 370 8.36 -2.83 -16.63
CA GLN A 370 9.32 -2.47 -15.57
C GLN A 370 10.61 -1.96 -16.22
N ASN A 371 11.22 -0.92 -15.65
CA ASN A 371 12.54 -0.43 -16.08
C ASN A 371 13.52 -1.60 -16.23
N GLY A 372 14.16 -1.68 -17.41
CA GLY A 372 15.13 -2.73 -17.74
C GLY A 372 14.56 -4.02 -18.34
N LYS A 373 13.22 -4.16 -18.49
CA LYS A 373 12.61 -5.26 -19.26
C LYS A 373 12.18 -4.76 -20.64
N VAL A 374 12.71 -5.39 -21.69
CA VAL A 374 12.46 -5.02 -23.10
C VAL A 374 11.31 -5.85 -23.71
N SER A 375 10.78 -6.84 -23.00
CA SER A 375 9.64 -7.64 -23.48
C SER A 375 8.73 -8.07 -22.33
N LEU A 376 7.45 -8.25 -22.64
CA LEU A 376 6.43 -8.77 -21.73
C LEU A 376 6.29 -10.31 -21.80
N GLY A 377 7.02 -10.98 -22.70
CA GLY A 377 6.93 -12.43 -22.95
C GLY A 377 6.09 -12.80 -24.17
N ALA A 378 5.95 -14.10 -24.44
CA ALA A 378 5.17 -14.62 -25.58
C ALA A 378 3.66 -14.35 -25.41
N GLY A 379 3.00 -13.84 -26.46
CA GLY A 379 1.56 -13.49 -26.45
C GLY A 379 1.25 -12.00 -26.23
N HIS A 380 2.26 -11.15 -26.03
CA HIS A 380 2.12 -9.71 -25.79
C HIS A 380 2.44 -8.84 -27.03
N GLU A 381 2.20 -9.36 -28.24
CA GLU A 381 2.47 -8.68 -29.52
C GLU A 381 1.67 -7.40 -29.75
N LYS A 382 0.69 -7.11 -28.88
CA LYS A 382 -0.25 -5.99 -28.96
C LYS A 382 0.03 -4.86 -27.96
N VAL A 383 1.18 -4.84 -27.30
CA VAL A 383 1.43 -3.89 -26.20
C VAL A 383 2.42 -2.79 -26.62
N LEU A 384 2.10 -1.54 -26.26
CA LEU A 384 3.01 -0.39 -26.35
C LEU A 384 4.23 -0.62 -25.47
N THR A 385 5.39 -0.85 -26.08
CA THR A 385 6.67 -0.87 -25.40
C THR A 385 7.38 0.47 -25.57
N HIS A 386 7.68 1.17 -24.47
CA HIS A 386 8.55 2.34 -24.50
C HIS A 386 9.99 1.88 -24.77
N GLY A 387 10.56 2.31 -25.90
CA GLY A 387 11.93 2.02 -26.27
C GLY A 387 12.56 3.25 -26.90
N TYR A 388 13.50 3.87 -26.19
CA TYR A 388 14.60 4.59 -26.82
C TYR A 388 15.89 4.29 -26.06
N LYS A 389 16.77 3.49 -26.67
CA LYS A 389 18.21 3.61 -26.46
C LYS A 389 18.73 4.41 -27.66
N GLY A 390 18.87 5.71 -27.46
CA GLY A 390 19.79 6.56 -28.22
C GLY A 390 21.04 6.70 -27.39
#